data_AF-A0A967LFV0-F1
#
_entry.id   AF-A0A967LFV0-F1
#
_cell.length_a   1.000
_cell.length_b   1.000
_cell.length_c   1.000
_cell.angle_alpha   90.00
_cell.angle_beta   90.00
_cell.angle_gamma   90.00
#
_symmetry.space_group_name_H-M   'P 1'
#
loop_
_entity.id
_entity.type
_entity.pdbx_description
1 polymer ?
#
loop_
_entity_poly.entity_id
_entity_poly.type
_entity_poly.pdbx_seq_one_letter_code
_entity_poly.pdbx_strand_id
1 'polypeptide(L)' 'MLSAIKQANLLNTVVIYKTNENAADLSALAPFTNAMQPVDDHATAYVCQDFSCQRPVTNLEELMELLLS' A
#
# COMPACT_ATOMS: atom_id res chain seq x y z
N MET A 1 6.99 -0.44 8.20
CA MET A 1 6.51 -0.83 6.85
C MET A 1 7.21 -0.02 5.75
N LEU A 2 7.01 1.30 5.64
CA LEU A 2 7.60 2.09 4.53
C LEU A 2 9.13 1.99 4.41
N SER A 3 9.86 1.97 5.54
CA SER A 3 11.31 1.79 5.55
C SER A 3 11.75 0.44 4.96
N ALA A 4 10.99 -0.63 5.22
CA ALA A 4 11.29 -1.96 4.71
C ALA A 4 11.08 -2.03 3.19
N ILE A 5 9.99 -1.44 2.66
CA ILE A 5 9.75 -1.36 1.21
C ILE A 5 10.91 -0.64 0.51
N LYS A 6 11.39 0.48 1.09
CA LYS A 6 12.54 1.22 0.55
C LYS A 6 13.84 0.41 0.52
N GLN A 7 14.01 -0.53 1.46
CA GLN A 7 15.20 -1.39 1.54
C GLN A 7 15.11 -2.63 0.65
N ALA A 8 13.89 -3.06 0.30
CA ALA A 8 13.64 -4.28 -0.45
C ALA A 8 14.07 -4.22 -1.93
N ASN A 9 14.43 -3.05 -2.46
CA ASN A 9 14.90 -2.86 -3.85
C ASN A 9 14.01 -3.52 -4.91
N LEU A 10 12.69 -3.35 -4.79
CA LEU A 10 11.71 -3.97 -5.68
C LEU A 10 11.75 -3.34 -7.08
N LEU A 11 11.85 -4.18 -8.11
CA LEU A 11 11.80 -3.76 -9.50
C LEU A 11 10.34 -3.54 -9.94
N ASN A 12 10.12 -2.58 -10.84
CA ASN A 12 8.79 -2.29 -11.44
C ASN A 12 7.66 -2.04 -10.42
N THR A 13 7.99 -1.62 -9.20
CA THR A 13 7.01 -1.35 -8.16
C THR A 13 6.81 0.15 -8.00
N VAL A 14 5.56 0.59 -7.99
CA VAL A 14 5.17 1.97 -7.68
C VAL A 14 4.60 2.00 -6.27
N VAL A 15 5.12 2.90 -5.43
CA VAL A 15 4.64 3.07 -4.06
C VAL A 15 3.84 4.36 -3.96
N ILE A 16 2.57 4.25 -3.59
CA ILE A 16 1.71 5.39 -3.27
C ILE A 16 1.63 5.50 -1.75
N TYR A 17 2.15 6.59 -1.19
CA TYR A 17 2.10 6.85 0.24
C TYR A 17 0.91 7.75 0.58
N LYS A 18 -0.15 7.16 1.13
CA LYS A 18 -1.35 7.86 1.58
C LYS A 18 -1.23 8.23 3.05
N THR A 19 -1.56 9.48 3.37
CA THR A 19 -1.71 10.00 4.72
C THR A 19 -3.04 10.72 4.85
N ASN A 20 -3.43 11.11 6.07
CA ASN A 20 -4.66 11.86 6.27
C ASN A 20 -4.60 13.23 5.59
N GLU A 21 -3.42 13.83 5.52
CA GLU A 21 -3.19 15.16 4.94
C GLU A 21 -3.33 15.15 3.41
N ASN A 22 -2.96 14.05 2.74
CA ASN A 22 -2.98 13.98 1.26
C ASN A 22 -4.14 13.15 0.69
N ALA A 23 -4.99 12.58 1.53
CA ALA A 23 -6.01 11.62 1.10
C ALA A 23 -6.99 12.19 0.05
N ALA A 24 -7.36 13.46 0.19
CA ALA A 24 -8.29 14.13 -0.72
C ALA A 24 -7.66 14.33 -2.11
N ASP A 25 -6.47 14.93 -2.17
CA ASP A 25 -5.74 15.16 -3.42
C ASP A 25 -5.40 13.83 -4.12
N LEU A 26 -5.01 12.82 -3.34
CA LEU A 26 -4.70 11.50 -3.88
C LEU A 26 -5.93 10.84 -4.49
N SER A 27 -7.08 10.93 -3.82
CA SER A 27 -8.33 10.34 -4.34
C SER A 27 -8.87 11.09 -5.55
N ALA A 28 -8.55 12.38 -5.71
CA ALA A 28 -8.88 13.13 -6.92
C ALA A 28 -8.04 12.68 -8.12
N LEU A 29 -6.74 12.39 -7.92
CA LEU A 29 -5.82 11.93 -8.97
C LEU A 29 -5.97 10.44 -9.29
N ALA A 30 -6.23 9.63 -8.27
CA ALA A 30 -6.26 8.17 -8.33
C ALA A 30 -7.49 7.64 -7.55
N PRO A 31 -8.71 7.68 -8.13
CA PRO A 31 -9.95 7.41 -7.40
C PRO A 31 -10.02 6.06 -6.66
N PHE A 32 -9.28 5.06 -7.12
CA PHE A 32 -9.21 3.75 -6.45
C PHE A 32 -8.64 3.84 -5.03
N THR A 33 -7.84 4.85 -4.70
CA THR A 33 -7.27 5.04 -3.36
C THR A 33 -8.30 5.47 -2.32
N ASN A 34 -9.51 5.86 -2.74
CA ASN A 34 -10.57 6.24 -1.81
C ASN A 34 -11.01 5.05 -0.94
N ALA A 35 -11.04 3.84 -1.50
CA ALA A 35 -11.36 2.62 -0.77
C ALA A 35 -10.20 2.07 0.08
N MET A 36 -8.98 2.58 -0.12
CA MET A 36 -7.77 2.13 0.58
C MET A 36 -7.61 2.90 1.90
N GLN A 37 -8.33 2.48 2.93
CA GLN A 37 -8.34 3.12 4.25
C GLN A 37 -7.51 2.34 5.27
N PRO A 38 -7.00 2.98 6.34
CA PRO A 38 -6.43 2.24 7.46
C PRO A 38 -7.44 1.24 8.03
N VAL A 39 -6.99 0.02 8.32
CA VAL A 39 -7.78 -1.03 8.99
C VAL A 39 -7.45 -1.00 10.47
N ASP A 40 -8.47 -0.85 11.32
CA ASP A 40 -8.35 -0.81 12.78
C ASP A 40 -7.31 0.21 13.29
N ASP A 41 -7.20 1.37 12.62
CA ASP A 41 -6.20 2.42 12.90
C ASP A 41 -4.73 1.97 12.75
N HIS A 42 -4.47 0.84 12.10
CA HIS A 42 -3.12 0.36 11.81
C HIS A 42 -2.61 0.87 10.46
N ALA A 43 -1.28 1.00 10.37
CA ALA A 43 -0.61 1.15 9.08
C ALA A 43 -1.00 -0.03 8.18
N THR A 44 -1.61 0.28 7.02
CA THR A 44 -2.20 -0.72 6.14
C THR A 44 -1.59 -0.60 4.75
N ALA A 45 -1.16 -1.72 4.18
CA ALA A 45 -0.69 -1.80 2.82
C ALA A 45 -1.71 -2.54 1.94
N TYR A 46 -1.91 -2.00 0.75
CA TYR A 46 -2.70 -2.60 -0.32
C TYR A 46 -1.75 -2.97 -1.45
N VAL A 47 -1.50 -4.26 -1.64
CA VAL A 47 -0.63 -4.77 -2.71
C VAL A 47 -1.51 -5.12 -3.90
N CYS A 48 -1.29 -4.43 -5.03
CA CYS A 48 -2.06 -4.65 -6.25
C CYS A 48 -1.16 -5.17 -7.37
N GLN A 49 -1.55 -6.30 -7.97
CA GLN A 49 -0.90 -6.95 -9.10
C GLN A 49 -1.96 -7.49 -10.06
N ASP A 50 -1.61 -7.62 -11.34
CA ASP A 50 -2.47 -8.27 -12.34
C ASP A 50 -3.91 -7.72 -12.36
N PHE A 51 -4.04 -6.39 -12.27
CA PHE A 51 -5.31 -5.66 -12.25
C PHE A 51 -6.22 -5.97 -11.04
N SER A 52 -5.67 -6.57 -9.98
CA SER A 52 -6.38 -6.89 -8.75
C SER A 52 -5.59 -6.43 -7.52
N CYS A 53 -6.28 -6.16 -6.42
CA CYS A 53 -5.64 -5.90 -5.13
C CYS A 53 -5.89 -7.06 -4.19
N GLN A 54 -4.84 -7.46 -3.48
CA GLN A 54 -4.91 -8.47 -2.44
C GLN A 54 -5.63 -7.91 -1.20
N ARG A 55 -5.92 -8.79 -0.23
CA ARG A 55 -6.49 -8.38 1.05
C ARG A 55 -5.52 -7.39 1.73
N PRO A 56 -6.01 -6.32 2.38
CA PRO A 56 -5.14 -5.40 3.11
C PRO A 56 -4.34 -6.12 4.18
N VAL A 57 -3.06 -5.76 4.28
CA VAL A 57 -2.11 -6.30 5.26
C VAL A 57 -1.66 -5.21 6.23
N THR A 58 -1.61 -5.53 7.52
CA THR A 58 -1.30 -4.58 8.60
C THR A 58 -0.02 -4.92 9.35
N ASN A 59 0.61 -6.07 9.05
CA ASN A 59 1.88 -6.48 9.64
C ASN A 59 2.99 -6.51 8.57
N LEU A 60 4.23 -6.39 9.02
CA LEU A 60 5.38 -6.30 8.12
C LEU A 60 5.71 -7.65 7.46
N GLU A 61 5.55 -8.76 8.16
CA GLU A 61 5.91 -10.10 7.68
C GLU A 61 5.05 -10.50 6.47
N GLU A 62 3.72 -10.44 6.61
CA GLU A 62 2.75 -10.70 5.54
C GLU A 62 3.00 -9.77 4.33
N LEU A 63 3.30 -8.48 4.58
CA LEU A 63 3.65 -7.57 3.49
C LEU A 63 4.90 -8.02 2.73
N MET A 64 5.94 -8.46 3.43
CA MET A 64 7.18 -8.89 2.79
C MET A 64 7.01 -10.21 2.03
N GLU A 65 6.20 -11.14 2.55
CA GLU A 65 5.81 -12.35 1.83
C GLU A 65 5.13 -12.02 0.49
N LEU A 66 4.20 -11.05 0.49
CA LEU A 66 3.51 -10.62 -0.74
C LEU A 66 4.41 -9.89 -1.74
N LEU A 67 5.44 -9.17 -1.27
CA LEU A 67 6.32 -8.38 -2.14
C LEU A 67 7.50 -9.18 -2.70
N LEU A 68 7.84 -10.32 -2.08
CA LEU A 68 8.99 -11.16 -2.44
C LEU A 68 8.59 -12.51 -3.04
N SER A 69 7.28 -12.76 -3.22
CA SER A 69 6.75 -13.94 -3.92
C SER A 69 7.01 -13.87 -5.42
#